data_AF-A0A9P0HR56-F1
#
_entry.id   AF-A0A9P0HR56-F1
#
_cell.length_a   1.000
_cell.length_b   1.000
_cell.length_c   1.000
_cell.angle_alpha   90.00
_cell.angle_beta   90.00
_cell.angle_gamma   90.00
#
_symmetry.space_group_name_H-M   'P 1'
#
loop_
_entity.id
_entity.type
_entity.pdbx_description
1 polymer ?
#
loop_
_entity_poly.entity_id
_entity_poly.type
_entity_poly.pdbx_seq_one_letter_code
_entity_poly.pdbx_strand_id
1 'polypeptide(L)'
;MLCMKRVKILPIYLFGLLLFSLLICIQLIMFKENSTEDIATNSENTTLIWWTPFTLSDQYIQCGNVHCFVTNSRHLKYRDNVAFLFYGTHFNVSDLPLPRDIKIWGLFHEESPRNNPLLNHELTLSLFNYSSTFSRFSDLPLTLMYLKSLESLTSHEYYKTFEEKNLLNLSEIVYIQSDCDTPNNRDSYVKELMKYISIDSYGACLNNKKLPTSLTNALETMMSQELLQLVANYKFSISFENAVCEDYITEKLWRPLIAGSIPIYLGSPSIKVSPLKYLNFI
;
A
#
# COMPACT_ATOMS: atom_id res chain seq x y z
N MET A 1 61.35 -12.38 -50.36
CA MET A 1 61.38 -12.34 -51.84
C MET A 1 59.93 -12.22 -52.33
N LEU A 2 59.61 -11.09 -53.00
CA LEU A 2 58.43 -10.77 -53.84
C LEU A 2 57.02 -10.81 -53.16
N CYS A 3 56.34 -9.70 -52.85
CA CYS A 3 55.74 -8.61 -53.66
C CYS A 3 54.32 -8.93 -54.18
N MET A 4 53.30 -8.13 -53.78
CA MET A 4 52.45 -7.35 -54.70
C MET A 4 51.38 -6.48 -53.99
N LYS A 5 51.15 -5.31 -54.59
CA LYS A 5 50.36 -4.12 -54.19
C LYS A 5 48.83 -4.30 -54.21
N ARG A 6 48.10 -3.42 -53.50
CA ARG A 6 46.82 -2.79 -53.94
C ARG A 6 46.55 -1.47 -53.17
N VAL A 7 46.56 -0.32 -53.85
CA VAL A 7 45.41 0.55 -54.27
C VAL A 7 44.69 1.27 -53.12
N LYS A 8 44.77 2.61 -53.13
CA LYS A 8 44.02 3.56 -52.28
C LYS A 8 42.62 3.79 -52.86
N ILE A 9 41.61 3.82 -52.01
CA ILE A 9 40.30 4.45 -52.27
C ILE A 9 40.06 5.45 -51.13
N LEU A 10 39.92 6.73 -51.49
CA LEU A 10 39.56 7.87 -50.61
C LEU A 10 38.02 8.00 -50.52
N PRO A 11 37.44 8.81 -49.61
CA PRO A 11 36.33 8.39 -48.77
C PRO A 11 35.11 9.29 -49.01
N ILE A 12 34.17 8.86 -49.84
CA ILE A 12 32.94 9.64 -50.08
C ILE A 12 31.82 9.21 -49.11
N TYR A 13 31.96 8.06 -48.45
CA TYR A 13 30.91 7.51 -47.57
C TYR A 13 30.98 7.96 -46.10
N LEU A 14 32.12 8.51 -45.62
CA LEU A 14 32.25 8.89 -44.21
C LEU A 14 31.56 10.22 -43.87
N PHE A 15 31.47 11.15 -44.84
CA PHE A 15 30.90 12.49 -44.61
C PHE A 15 29.36 12.45 -44.53
N GLY A 16 28.72 11.55 -45.28
CA GLY A 16 27.26 11.36 -45.26
C GLY A 16 26.74 10.76 -43.94
N LEU A 17 27.49 9.83 -43.34
CA LEU A 17 27.12 9.22 -42.06
C LEU A 17 27.23 10.20 -40.88
N LEU A 18 28.24 11.07 -40.89
CA LEU A 18 28.40 12.12 -39.87
C LEU A 18 27.28 13.16 -39.93
N LEU A 19 26.91 13.63 -41.12
CA LEU A 19 25.80 14.58 -41.31
C LEU A 19 24.44 13.99 -40.89
N PHE A 20 24.19 12.71 -41.17
CA PHE A 20 22.95 12.03 -40.76
C PHE A 20 22.87 11.85 -39.24
N SER A 21 23.98 11.51 -38.58
CA SER A 21 24.05 11.42 -37.12
C SER A 21 23.85 12.76 -36.42
N LEU A 22 24.36 13.86 -37.01
CA LEU A 22 24.19 15.21 -36.48
C LEU A 22 22.73 15.67 -36.61
N LEU A 23 22.07 15.37 -37.73
CA LEU A 23 20.64 15.67 -37.95
C LEU A 23 19.73 14.90 -36.99
N ILE A 24 20.03 13.63 -36.70
CA ILE A 24 19.30 12.85 -35.69
C ILE A 24 19.54 13.41 -34.29
N CYS A 25 20.79 13.78 -33.95
CA CYS A 25 21.08 14.42 -32.66
C CYS A 25 20.36 15.76 -32.51
N ILE A 26 20.33 16.61 -33.55
CA ILE A 26 19.59 17.87 -33.53
C ILE A 26 18.10 17.60 -33.42
N GLN A 27 17.54 16.65 -34.17
CA GLN A 27 16.13 16.28 -34.02
C GLN A 27 15.81 15.76 -32.61
N LEU A 28 16.68 14.95 -32.00
CA LEU A 28 16.50 14.47 -30.63
C LEU A 28 16.66 15.58 -29.58
N ILE A 29 17.57 16.54 -29.79
CA ILE A 29 17.73 17.71 -28.91
C ILE A 29 16.51 18.63 -29.04
N MET A 30 16.04 18.93 -30.26
CA MET A 30 14.84 19.73 -30.49
C MET A 30 13.57 19.02 -29.98
N PHE A 31 13.50 17.67 -30.05
CA PHE A 31 12.38 16.91 -29.48
C PHE A 31 12.43 16.86 -27.95
N LYS A 32 13.65 16.86 -27.36
CA LYS A 32 13.86 16.98 -25.92
C LYS A 32 13.53 18.39 -25.42
N GLU A 33 13.93 19.43 -26.17
CA GLU A 33 13.57 20.82 -25.89
C GLU A 33 12.06 21.03 -26.01
N ASN A 34 11.39 20.58 -27.08
CA ASN A 34 9.93 20.66 -27.20
C ASN A 34 9.19 19.89 -26.10
N SER A 35 9.68 18.71 -25.66
CA SER A 35 9.06 17.98 -24.55
C SER A 35 9.33 18.60 -23.17
N THR A 36 10.37 19.43 -23.04
CA THR A 36 10.64 20.22 -21.82
C THR A 36 10.03 21.64 -21.86
N GLU A 37 9.82 22.24 -23.03
CA GLU A 37 9.26 23.58 -23.20
C GLU A 37 7.71 23.57 -23.21
N ASP A 38 7.05 22.49 -23.69
CA ASP A 38 5.58 22.40 -23.67
C ASP A 38 4.98 22.03 -22.29
N ILE A 39 5.80 21.77 -21.26
CA ILE A 39 5.33 21.47 -19.88
C ILE A 39 5.58 22.65 -18.92
N ALA A 40 6.35 23.65 -19.33
CA ALA A 40 6.75 24.77 -18.47
C ALA A 40 5.79 25.97 -18.47
N THR A 41 4.70 25.94 -19.25
CA THR A 41 3.76 27.07 -19.40
C THR A 41 2.30 26.70 -19.10
N ASN A 42 2.05 26.11 -17.92
CA ASN A 42 0.74 26.23 -17.27
C ASN A 42 0.94 26.67 -15.82
N SER A 43 0.97 27.98 -15.63
CA SER A 43 0.91 28.66 -14.35
C SER A 43 -0.43 28.36 -13.68
N GLU A 44 -0.41 27.52 -12.63
CA GLU A 44 -1.39 27.37 -11.52
C GLU A 44 -1.42 25.95 -10.91
N ASN A 45 -0.58 25.01 -11.34
CA ASN A 45 -0.59 23.66 -10.77
C ASN A 45 -0.15 23.66 -9.29
N THR A 46 -1.05 23.24 -8.40
CA THR A 46 -0.78 23.11 -6.96
C THR A 46 0.35 22.11 -6.71
N THR A 47 1.30 22.49 -5.86
CA THR A 47 2.40 21.60 -5.45
C THR A 47 2.05 20.94 -4.12
N LEU A 48 1.96 19.60 -4.11
CA LEU A 48 1.79 18.80 -2.90
C LEU A 48 3.16 18.27 -2.47
N ILE A 49 3.59 18.66 -1.27
CA ILE A 49 4.87 18.20 -0.72
C ILE A 49 4.58 17.15 0.35
N TRP A 50 4.99 15.91 0.11
CA TRP A 50 5.12 14.91 1.18
C TRP A 50 6.23 15.35 2.13
N TRP A 51 5.85 16.03 3.21
CA TRP A 51 6.79 16.53 4.20
C TRP A 51 7.50 15.36 4.86
N THR A 52 6.75 14.34 5.24
CA THR A 52 7.28 13.01 5.55
C THR A 52 7.37 12.20 4.25
N PRO A 53 8.56 11.78 3.81
CA PRO A 53 8.70 11.05 2.56
C PRO A 53 7.81 9.81 2.53
N PHE A 54 6.99 9.71 1.46
CA PHE A 54 6.04 8.62 1.25
C PHE A 54 6.13 8.06 -0.17
N THR A 55 6.35 8.92 -1.17
CA THR A 55 6.57 8.50 -2.56
C THR A 55 8.06 8.33 -2.83
N LEU A 56 8.43 7.50 -3.81
CA LEU A 56 9.83 7.32 -4.21
C LEU A 56 10.32 8.38 -5.21
N SER A 57 9.41 9.00 -5.94
CA SER A 57 9.73 9.96 -6.99
C SER A 57 8.69 11.09 -7.07
N ASP A 58 9.11 12.17 -7.71
CA ASP A 58 8.23 13.25 -8.11
C ASP A 58 7.29 12.78 -9.23
N GLN A 59 6.05 13.25 -9.20
CA GLN A 59 5.03 12.85 -10.17
C GLN A 59 4.00 13.95 -10.41
N TYR A 60 3.47 13.99 -11.62
CA TYR A 60 2.28 14.80 -11.95
C TYR A 60 1.05 13.91 -11.85
N ILE A 61 0.08 14.33 -11.04
CA ILE A 61 -1.19 13.63 -10.88
C ILE A 61 -2.28 14.47 -11.55
N GLN A 62 -3.12 13.80 -12.34
CA GLN A 62 -4.30 14.38 -12.95
C GLN A 62 -5.56 13.67 -12.41
N CYS A 63 -6.47 14.45 -11.83
CA CYS A 63 -7.77 13.98 -11.35
C CYS A 63 -8.87 14.77 -12.07
N GLY A 64 -9.38 14.23 -13.17
CA GLY A 64 -10.30 14.96 -14.06
C GLY A 64 -9.61 16.19 -14.65
N ASN A 65 -10.09 17.38 -14.28
CA ASN A 65 -9.55 18.67 -14.72
C ASN A 65 -8.54 19.28 -13.71
N VAL A 66 -8.28 18.60 -12.58
CA VAL A 66 -7.33 19.06 -11.57
C VAL A 66 -5.97 18.45 -11.84
N HIS A 67 -4.93 19.28 -11.84
CA HIS A 67 -3.54 18.86 -11.99
C HIS A 67 -2.73 19.29 -10.77
N CYS A 68 -1.94 18.37 -10.22
CA CYS A 68 -1.02 18.68 -9.14
C CYS A 68 0.36 18.05 -9.38
N PHE A 69 1.38 18.74 -8.89
CA PHE A 69 2.75 18.22 -8.85
C PHE A 69 3.04 17.72 -7.45
N VAL A 70 3.36 16.44 -7.30
CA VAL A 70 3.65 15.80 -6.02
C VAL A 70 5.13 15.53 -5.90
N THR A 71 5.72 15.93 -4.78
CA THR A 71 7.16 15.80 -4.52
C THR A 71 7.45 15.51 -3.05
N ASN A 72 8.62 14.95 -2.73
CA ASN A 72 9.15 14.93 -1.36
C ASN A 72 10.09 16.12 -1.08
N SER A 73 10.28 17.02 -2.06
CA SER A 73 11.32 18.02 -2.02
C SER A 73 10.91 19.27 -1.26
N ARG A 74 11.29 19.31 0.03
CA ARG A 74 10.94 20.38 0.98
C ARG A 74 11.46 21.76 0.60
N HIS A 75 12.40 21.89 -0.34
CA HIS A 75 12.89 23.19 -0.81
C HIS A 75 11.82 24.00 -1.55
N LEU A 76 10.80 23.35 -2.11
CA LEU A 76 9.68 24.00 -2.79
C LEU A 76 8.63 24.61 -1.84
N LYS A 77 8.82 24.52 -0.52
CA LYS A 77 7.87 25.00 0.49
C LYS A 77 7.56 26.50 0.45
N TYR A 78 8.38 27.29 -0.25
CA TYR A 78 8.22 28.74 -0.38
C TYR A 78 7.45 29.16 -1.64
N ARG A 79 6.98 28.22 -2.47
CA ARG A 79 6.04 28.53 -3.56
C ARG A 79 4.67 28.95 -3.01
N ASP A 80 3.94 29.74 -3.77
CA ASP A 80 2.65 30.30 -3.33
C ASP A 80 1.57 29.21 -3.18
N ASN A 81 1.47 28.29 -4.14
CA ASN A 81 0.44 27.24 -4.16
C ASN A 81 0.99 25.89 -3.66
N VAL A 82 1.25 25.79 -2.34
CA VAL A 82 1.79 24.59 -1.70
C VAL A 82 0.88 24.06 -0.60
N ALA A 83 0.69 22.74 -0.57
CA ALA A 83 0.16 22.03 0.58
C ALA A 83 1.16 20.96 1.06
N PHE A 84 1.15 20.66 2.35
CA PHE A 84 2.01 19.65 2.96
C PHE A 84 1.21 18.39 3.29
N LEU A 85 1.72 17.24 2.89
CA LEU A 85 1.18 15.93 3.20
C LEU A 85 2.06 15.24 4.23
N PHE A 86 1.43 14.59 5.20
CA PHE A 86 2.09 13.87 6.27
C PHE A 86 1.58 12.44 6.32
N TYR A 87 2.52 11.51 6.25
CA TYR A 87 2.30 10.10 6.49
C TYR A 87 2.44 9.84 7.99
N GLY A 88 1.34 9.46 8.63
CA GLY A 88 1.23 9.41 10.09
C GLY A 88 2.26 8.49 10.75
N THR A 89 2.66 7.39 10.11
CA THR A 89 3.70 6.48 10.61
C THR A 89 5.04 7.18 10.81
N HIS A 90 5.39 8.10 9.90
CA HIS A 90 6.66 8.84 9.94
C HIS A 90 6.51 10.25 10.54
N PHE A 91 5.33 10.59 11.06
CA PHE A 91 5.07 11.90 11.61
C PHE A 91 5.87 12.14 12.90
N ASN A 92 6.62 13.25 12.91
CA ASN A 92 7.43 13.68 14.05
C ASN A 92 7.21 15.17 14.33
N VAL A 93 6.74 15.48 15.54
CA VAL A 93 6.46 16.86 15.99
C VAL A 93 7.71 17.76 16.04
N SER A 94 8.90 17.17 16.07
CA SER A 94 10.17 17.90 16.04
C SER A 94 10.58 18.31 14.61
N ASP A 95 9.94 17.73 13.58
CA ASP A 95 10.22 17.98 12.17
C ASP A 95 8.97 18.47 11.43
N LEU A 96 8.59 19.71 11.71
CA LEU A 96 7.42 20.36 11.13
C LEU A 96 7.81 21.55 10.23
N PRO A 97 7.04 21.86 9.18
CA PRO A 97 7.22 23.08 8.41
C PRO A 97 6.74 24.28 9.24
N LEU A 98 7.62 24.76 10.11
CA LEU A 98 7.35 25.90 10.98
C LEU A 98 7.69 27.25 10.29
N PRO A 99 6.98 28.34 10.66
CA PRO A 99 5.83 28.37 11.56
C PRO A 99 4.59 27.72 10.91
N ARG A 100 3.65 27.23 11.75
CA ARG A 100 2.33 26.80 11.28
C ARG A 100 1.57 28.02 10.76
N ASP A 101 1.71 28.28 9.47
CA ASP A 101 1.10 29.40 8.77
C ASP A 101 -0.25 29.00 8.14
N ILE A 102 -0.72 29.75 7.14
CA ILE A 102 -2.00 29.50 6.45
C ILE A 102 -1.97 28.29 5.50
N LYS A 103 -0.82 27.65 5.28
CA LYS A 103 -0.72 26.54 4.32
C LYS A 103 -1.54 25.33 4.77
N ILE A 104 -2.06 24.58 3.79
CA ILE A 104 -2.87 23.39 4.04
C ILE A 104 -1.99 22.22 4.44
N TRP A 105 -2.36 21.53 5.52
CA TRP A 105 -1.73 20.28 5.97
C TRP A 105 -2.72 19.13 5.82
N GLY A 106 -2.34 18.07 5.12
CA GLY A 106 -3.10 16.83 4.97
C GLY A 106 -2.43 15.68 5.71
N LEU A 107 -3.20 14.92 6.49
CA LEU A 107 -2.75 13.70 7.14
C LEU A 107 -3.22 12.47 6.35
N PHE A 108 -2.32 11.53 6.10
CA PHE A 108 -2.62 10.19 5.63
C PHE A 108 -2.12 9.18 6.67
N HIS A 109 -3.01 8.37 7.25
CA HIS A 109 -2.64 7.39 8.28
C HIS A 109 -3.62 6.20 8.34
N GLU A 110 -3.22 5.08 7.77
CA GLU A 110 -3.95 3.82 7.72
C GLU A 110 -3.71 2.91 8.95
N GLU A 111 -2.68 3.21 9.75
CA GLU A 111 -2.23 2.34 10.84
C GLU A 111 -2.90 2.64 12.17
N SER A 112 -2.84 1.67 13.09
CA SER A 112 -3.45 1.83 14.41
C SER A 112 -2.71 2.84 15.30
N PRO A 113 -3.39 3.36 16.33
CA PRO A 113 -2.81 4.12 17.45
C PRO A 113 -1.48 3.62 18.01
N ARG A 114 -1.20 2.32 17.89
CA ARG A 114 0.07 1.70 18.33
C ARG A 114 1.26 2.26 17.55
N ASN A 115 1.08 2.49 16.26
CA ASN A 115 2.15 2.82 15.33
C ASN A 115 2.65 4.25 15.51
N ASN A 116 1.73 5.21 15.73
CA ASN A 116 2.09 6.55 16.17
C ASN A 116 1.13 7.06 17.25
N PRO A 117 1.47 6.90 18.55
CA PRO A 117 0.59 7.28 19.65
C PRO A 117 0.22 8.78 19.70
N LEU A 118 1.03 9.65 19.11
CA LEU A 118 0.76 11.09 19.08
C LEU A 118 -0.51 11.43 18.32
N LEU A 119 -0.87 10.62 17.32
CA LEU A 119 -2.06 10.80 16.49
C LEU A 119 -3.36 10.37 17.20
N ASN A 120 -3.28 9.92 18.46
CA ASN A 120 -4.45 9.74 19.33
C ASN A 120 -4.84 11.02 20.09
N HIS A 121 -4.00 12.04 20.05
CA HIS A 121 -4.26 13.28 20.77
C HIS A 121 -4.89 14.32 19.86
N GLU A 122 -6.01 14.89 20.30
CA GLU A 122 -6.73 15.95 19.60
C GLU A 122 -5.83 17.14 19.23
N LEU A 123 -4.91 17.52 20.13
CA LEU A 123 -3.94 18.59 19.87
C LEU A 123 -3.09 18.31 18.63
N THR A 124 -2.61 17.07 18.46
CA THR A 124 -1.84 16.68 17.28
C THR A 124 -2.72 16.66 16.03
N LEU A 125 -3.91 16.07 16.13
CA LEU A 125 -4.85 15.98 15.00
C LEU A 125 -5.30 17.37 14.52
N SER A 126 -5.43 18.33 15.43
CA SER A 126 -5.83 19.72 15.13
C SER A 126 -4.83 20.49 14.27
N LEU A 127 -3.62 19.96 14.07
CA LEU A 127 -2.63 20.56 13.17
C LEU A 127 -3.02 20.43 11.70
N PHE A 128 -3.80 19.40 11.36
CA PHE A 128 -4.14 19.04 9.98
C PHE A 128 -5.48 19.63 9.56
N ASN A 129 -5.53 20.18 8.35
CA ASN A 129 -6.76 20.71 7.75
C ASN A 129 -7.61 19.60 7.14
N TYR A 130 -6.96 18.56 6.60
CA TYR A 130 -7.61 17.40 6.01
C TYR A 130 -7.00 16.12 6.55
N SER A 131 -7.81 15.09 6.65
CA SER A 131 -7.42 13.78 7.13
C SER A 131 -7.92 12.67 6.22
N SER A 132 -7.06 11.67 6.03
CA SER A 132 -7.37 10.40 5.42
C SER A 132 -6.86 9.31 6.34
N THR A 133 -7.77 8.78 7.17
CA THR A 133 -7.46 7.77 8.19
C THR A 133 -8.48 6.65 8.17
N PHE A 134 -8.30 5.62 9.00
CA PHE A 134 -9.28 4.56 9.16
C PHE A 134 -10.62 5.04 9.79
N SER A 135 -10.67 6.24 10.38
CA SER A 135 -11.92 6.80 10.91
C SER A 135 -12.92 7.13 9.80
N ARG A 136 -14.19 6.74 9.98
CA ARG A 136 -15.27 7.10 9.04
C ARG A 136 -15.55 8.60 8.99
N PHE A 137 -15.06 9.35 9.98
CA PHE A 137 -15.24 10.79 10.11
C PHE A 137 -14.08 11.60 9.50
N SER A 138 -13.08 10.95 8.91
CA SER A 138 -12.06 11.62 8.12
C SER A 138 -12.66 12.25 6.86
N ASP A 139 -12.00 13.28 6.33
CA ASP A 139 -12.39 13.93 5.07
C ASP A 139 -12.35 12.94 3.90
N LEU A 140 -11.36 12.04 3.93
CA LEU A 140 -11.22 10.91 2.99
C LEU A 140 -11.03 9.60 3.76
N PRO A 141 -12.13 8.94 4.21
CA PRO A 141 -12.05 7.72 5.00
C PRO A 141 -11.40 6.55 4.28
N LEU A 142 -10.57 5.78 5.00
CA LEU A 142 -9.88 4.58 4.51
C LEU A 142 -10.57 3.27 4.94
N THR A 143 -11.83 3.35 5.38
CA THR A 143 -12.59 2.22 5.95
C THR A 143 -12.70 1.00 5.03
N LEU A 144 -12.57 1.18 3.72
CA LEU A 144 -12.63 0.14 2.70
C LEU A 144 -11.32 -0.02 1.91
N MET A 145 -10.19 0.53 2.38
CA MET A 145 -8.96 0.62 1.59
C MET A 145 -8.45 -0.74 1.06
N TYR A 146 -8.68 -1.82 1.80
CA TYR A 146 -8.27 -3.18 1.40
C TYR A 146 -9.35 -3.96 0.65
N LEU A 147 -10.52 -3.37 0.41
CA LEU A 147 -11.61 -3.95 -0.37
C LEU A 147 -11.62 -3.34 -1.77
N LYS A 148 -11.00 -4.01 -2.74
CA LYS A 148 -10.88 -3.51 -4.12
C LYS A 148 -12.22 -3.34 -4.83
N SER A 149 -13.15 -4.29 -4.62
CA SER A 149 -14.49 -4.25 -5.21
C SER A 149 -15.47 -5.07 -4.38
N LEU A 150 -16.75 -4.73 -4.43
CA LEU A 150 -17.81 -5.55 -3.82
C LEU A 150 -17.93 -6.93 -4.47
N GLU A 151 -17.60 -7.02 -5.77
CA GLU A 151 -17.60 -8.28 -6.52
C GLU A 151 -16.62 -9.30 -5.91
N SER A 152 -15.49 -8.85 -5.35
CA SER A 152 -14.52 -9.74 -4.69
C SER A 152 -15.10 -10.49 -3.48
N LEU A 153 -16.20 -10.01 -2.87
CA LEU A 153 -16.87 -10.67 -1.76
C LEU A 153 -17.92 -11.70 -2.21
N THR A 154 -18.37 -11.63 -3.46
CA THR A 154 -19.35 -12.54 -4.05
C THR A 154 -18.74 -13.50 -5.08
N SER A 155 -17.51 -13.21 -5.50
CA SER A 155 -16.74 -14.05 -6.41
C SER A 155 -16.47 -15.42 -5.79
N HIS A 156 -16.52 -16.46 -6.63
CA HIS A 156 -16.16 -17.82 -6.25
C HIS A 156 -14.72 -18.17 -6.68
N GLU A 157 -13.91 -17.19 -7.08
CA GLU A 157 -12.53 -17.40 -7.58
C GLU A 157 -11.66 -18.26 -6.65
N TYR A 158 -11.77 -18.03 -5.34
CA TYR A 158 -11.03 -18.76 -4.30
C TYR A 158 -11.88 -19.76 -3.53
N TYR A 159 -13.18 -19.83 -3.81
CA TYR A 159 -14.11 -20.62 -3.02
C TYR A 159 -13.75 -22.11 -3.08
N LYS A 160 -13.75 -22.75 -1.92
CA LYS A 160 -13.61 -24.19 -1.74
C LYS A 160 -14.70 -24.70 -0.81
N THR A 161 -15.29 -25.85 -1.12
CA THR A 161 -16.30 -26.46 -0.25
C THR A 161 -15.66 -27.00 1.03
N PHE A 162 -16.47 -27.27 2.06
CA PHE A 162 -15.95 -27.87 3.28
C PHE A 162 -15.43 -29.30 3.05
N GLU A 163 -16.01 -30.05 2.12
CA GLU A 163 -15.53 -31.37 1.72
C GLU A 163 -14.11 -31.27 1.13
N GLU A 164 -13.87 -30.32 0.21
CA GLU A 164 -12.55 -30.08 -0.36
C GLU A 164 -11.53 -29.70 0.71
N LYS A 165 -11.92 -28.85 1.67
CA LYS A 165 -11.07 -28.44 2.79
C LYS A 165 -10.77 -29.61 3.74
N ASN A 166 -11.73 -30.50 4.00
CA ASN A 166 -11.57 -31.68 4.87
C ASN A 166 -10.58 -32.72 4.31
N LEU A 167 -10.36 -32.73 3.00
CA LEU A 167 -9.39 -33.62 2.35
C LEU A 167 -7.94 -33.15 2.53
N LEU A 168 -7.72 -31.92 3.01
CA LEU A 168 -6.40 -31.35 3.22
C LEU A 168 -5.86 -31.75 4.59
N ASN A 169 -4.56 -32.06 4.66
CA ASN A 169 -3.86 -32.32 5.92
C ASN A 169 -3.46 -31.00 6.61
N LEU A 170 -4.45 -30.18 6.95
CA LEU A 170 -4.33 -28.88 7.59
C LEU A 170 -5.24 -28.79 8.82
N SER A 171 -4.94 -27.85 9.72
CA SER A 171 -5.87 -27.48 10.77
C SER A 171 -7.12 -26.81 10.17
N GLU A 172 -8.24 -26.80 10.90
CA GLU A 172 -9.47 -26.12 10.43
C GLU A 172 -9.35 -24.58 10.48
N ILE A 173 -8.47 -24.09 11.35
CA ILE A 173 -8.28 -22.67 11.67
C ILE A 173 -6.87 -22.24 11.29
N VAL A 174 -6.76 -21.09 10.64
CA VAL A 174 -5.47 -20.45 10.36
C VAL A 174 -5.26 -19.15 11.13
N TYR A 175 -4.02 -18.88 11.53
CA TYR A 175 -3.58 -17.64 12.14
C TYR A 175 -2.33 -17.10 11.42
N ILE A 176 -2.47 -16.00 10.67
CA ILE A 176 -1.37 -15.43 9.86
C ILE A 176 -1.02 -14.04 10.37
N GLN A 177 0.04 -13.92 11.18
CA GLN A 177 0.49 -12.64 11.75
C GLN A 177 2.02 -12.55 11.86
N SER A 178 2.54 -11.34 11.63
CA SER A 178 3.98 -11.04 11.78
C SER A 178 4.28 -9.87 12.72
N ASP A 179 3.26 -9.09 13.10
CA ASP A 179 3.35 -8.07 14.15
C ASP A 179 2.93 -8.68 15.50
N CYS A 180 3.90 -9.06 16.32
CA CYS A 180 3.63 -9.75 17.59
C CYS A 180 3.59 -8.76 18.77
N ASP A 181 3.24 -9.25 19.96
CA ASP A 181 3.23 -8.49 21.22
C ASP A 181 2.35 -7.23 21.14
N THR A 182 1.19 -7.41 20.51
CA THR A 182 0.17 -6.38 20.31
C THR A 182 -0.49 -5.95 21.62
N PRO A 183 -0.92 -4.67 21.78
CA PRO A 183 -1.57 -4.19 23.00
C PRO A 183 -2.82 -4.96 23.42
N ASN A 184 -3.51 -5.61 22.49
CA ASN A 184 -4.68 -6.45 22.78
C ASN A 184 -4.32 -7.90 23.16
N ASN A 185 -3.03 -8.24 23.31
CA ASN A 185 -2.52 -9.56 23.68
C ASN A 185 -3.05 -10.70 22.80
N ARG A 186 -3.34 -10.42 21.53
CA ARG A 186 -3.99 -11.38 20.62
C ARG A 186 -3.22 -12.69 20.49
N ASP A 187 -1.88 -12.62 20.48
CA ASP A 187 -1.00 -13.79 20.37
C ASP A 187 -1.10 -14.71 21.60
N SER A 188 -1.22 -14.13 22.79
CA SER A 188 -1.40 -14.89 24.04
C SER A 188 -2.75 -15.59 24.07
N TYR A 189 -3.81 -14.92 23.60
CA TYR A 189 -5.12 -15.54 23.45
C TYR A 189 -5.08 -16.73 22.48
N VAL A 190 -4.49 -16.56 21.30
CA VAL A 190 -4.37 -17.64 20.31
C VAL A 190 -3.52 -18.79 20.86
N LYS A 191 -2.41 -18.48 21.54
CA LYS A 191 -1.56 -19.49 22.19
C LYS A 191 -2.31 -20.32 23.24
N GLU A 192 -3.21 -19.70 24.01
CA GLU A 192 -4.06 -20.42 24.96
C GLU A 192 -5.08 -21.31 24.21
N LEU A 193 -5.73 -20.77 23.17
CA LEU A 193 -6.69 -21.50 22.35
C LEU A 193 -6.08 -22.73 21.67
N MET A 194 -4.82 -22.63 21.24
CA MET A 194 -4.05 -23.74 20.63
C MET A 194 -3.90 -24.97 21.54
N LYS A 195 -4.14 -24.86 22.85
CA LYS A 195 -4.15 -26.00 23.77
C LYS A 195 -5.40 -26.88 23.61
N TYR A 196 -6.47 -26.32 23.06
CA TYR A 196 -7.78 -26.97 22.97
C TYR A 196 -8.18 -27.32 21.54
N ILE A 197 -7.71 -26.55 20.55
CA ILE A 197 -8.02 -26.72 19.13
C ILE A 197 -6.74 -26.56 18.32
N SER A 198 -6.53 -27.41 17.30
CA SER A 198 -5.41 -27.28 16.37
C SER A 198 -5.56 -26.02 15.51
N ILE A 199 -4.51 -25.19 15.48
CA ILE A 199 -4.44 -23.97 14.67
C ILE A 199 -3.12 -23.97 13.91
N ASP A 200 -3.21 -23.78 12.60
CA ASP A 200 -2.04 -23.59 11.75
C ASP A 200 -1.66 -22.11 11.76
N SER A 201 -0.45 -21.82 12.24
CA SER A 201 0.05 -20.47 12.43
C SER A 201 1.24 -20.19 11.52
N TYR A 202 1.07 -19.16 10.68
CA TYR A 202 2.03 -18.66 9.72
C TYR A 202 2.49 -17.25 10.09
N GLY A 203 3.61 -16.82 9.51
CA GLY A 203 4.23 -15.51 9.80
C GLY A 203 5.24 -15.61 10.95
N ALA A 204 5.54 -14.48 11.58
CA ALA A 204 6.51 -14.44 12.67
C ALA A 204 5.93 -14.91 14.01
N CYS A 205 4.64 -14.71 14.25
CA CYS A 205 4.01 -14.98 15.55
C CYS A 205 3.55 -16.44 15.65
N LEU A 206 3.87 -17.12 16.76
CA LEU A 206 3.61 -18.55 17.08
C LEU A 206 4.23 -19.57 16.09
N ASN A 207 4.08 -19.36 14.78
CA ASN A 207 4.92 -19.91 13.70
C ASN A 207 5.17 -21.42 13.76
N ASN A 208 4.08 -22.21 13.86
CA ASN A 208 4.15 -23.68 13.79
C ASN A 208 4.08 -24.21 12.35
N LYS A 209 3.78 -23.36 11.37
CA LYS A 209 3.79 -23.63 9.92
C LYS A 209 4.62 -22.57 9.19
N LYS A 210 5.32 -22.99 8.13
CA LYS A 210 6.13 -22.09 7.31
C LYS A 210 5.36 -21.61 6.09
N LEU A 211 5.46 -20.31 5.82
CA LEU A 211 4.98 -19.73 4.57
C LEU A 211 5.88 -20.18 3.41
N PRO A 212 5.31 -20.33 2.20
CA PRO A 212 6.09 -20.34 0.96
C PRO A 212 7.03 -19.13 0.89
N THR A 213 8.22 -19.31 0.29
CA THR A 213 9.23 -18.24 0.19
C THR A 213 8.69 -16.98 -0.50
N SER A 214 7.84 -17.16 -1.51
CA SER A 214 7.11 -16.12 -2.23
C SER A 214 6.21 -15.27 -1.34
N LEU A 215 5.75 -15.79 -0.20
CA LEU A 215 4.86 -15.11 0.75
C LEU A 215 5.59 -14.56 1.97
N THR A 216 6.93 -14.58 2.01
CA THR A 216 7.69 -14.14 3.18
C THR A 216 7.72 -12.62 3.34
N ASN A 217 7.61 -11.85 2.25
CA ASN A 217 7.47 -10.40 2.31
C ASN A 217 5.99 -10.02 2.54
N ALA A 218 5.61 -9.82 3.80
CA ALA A 218 4.23 -9.52 4.17
C ALA A 218 3.71 -8.23 3.51
N LEU A 219 4.53 -7.18 3.38
CA LEU A 219 4.11 -5.88 2.84
C LEU A 219 3.67 -5.98 1.37
N GLU A 220 4.33 -6.84 0.60
CA GLU A 220 4.02 -7.03 -0.83
C GLU A 220 2.93 -8.07 -1.07
N THR A 221 2.79 -9.04 -0.15
CA THR A 221 1.99 -10.26 -0.39
C THR A 221 0.68 -10.31 0.38
N MET A 222 0.40 -9.28 1.18
CA MET A 222 -0.71 -9.22 2.12
C MET A 222 -2.10 -9.52 1.54
N MET A 223 -2.29 -9.21 0.25
CA MET A 223 -3.50 -9.48 -0.54
C MET A 223 -3.17 -10.16 -1.88
N SER A 224 -2.06 -10.90 -1.96
CA SER A 224 -1.67 -11.63 -3.17
C SER A 224 -2.60 -12.81 -3.44
N GLN A 225 -2.73 -13.18 -4.71
CA GLN A 225 -3.50 -14.35 -5.14
C GLN A 225 -3.03 -15.63 -4.45
N GLU A 226 -1.72 -15.81 -4.29
CA GLU A 226 -1.14 -16.98 -3.63
C GLU A 226 -1.51 -17.03 -2.13
N LEU A 227 -1.50 -15.88 -1.44
CA LEU A 227 -1.94 -15.85 -0.04
C LEU A 227 -3.45 -16.10 0.09
N LEU A 228 -4.27 -15.57 -0.82
CA LEU A 228 -5.71 -15.85 -0.85
C LEU A 228 -5.99 -17.33 -1.08
N GLN A 229 -5.26 -17.99 -1.98
CA GLN A 229 -5.34 -19.44 -2.19
C GLN A 229 -4.91 -20.24 -0.96
N LEU A 230 -3.90 -19.78 -0.22
CA LEU A 230 -3.50 -20.41 1.04
C LEU A 230 -4.63 -20.30 2.07
N VAL A 231 -5.21 -19.11 2.25
CA VAL A 231 -6.30 -18.86 3.22
C VAL A 231 -7.57 -19.63 2.83
N ALA A 232 -7.86 -19.78 1.54
CA ALA A 232 -9.00 -20.53 1.02
C ALA A 232 -9.01 -22.01 1.44
N ASN A 233 -7.86 -22.58 1.78
CA ASN A 233 -7.76 -23.96 2.28
C ASN A 233 -8.33 -24.14 3.69
N TYR A 234 -8.58 -23.05 4.43
CA TYR A 234 -9.03 -23.09 5.82
C TYR A 234 -10.51 -22.76 5.94
N LYS A 235 -11.21 -23.42 6.87
CA LYS A 235 -12.62 -23.13 7.17
C LYS A 235 -12.76 -21.78 7.87
N PHE A 236 -11.87 -21.54 8.84
CA PHE A 236 -11.87 -20.34 9.65
C PHE A 236 -10.50 -19.65 9.63
N SER A 237 -10.50 -18.33 9.73
CA SER A 237 -9.31 -17.49 9.79
C SER A 237 -9.39 -16.58 11.00
N ILE A 238 -8.41 -16.63 11.90
CA ILE A 238 -8.33 -15.68 13.02
C ILE A 238 -7.86 -14.34 12.49
N SER A 239 -8.80 -13.39 12.47
CA SER A 239 -8.70 -12.06 11.86
C SER A 239 -8.60 -10.98 12.92
N PHE A 240 -7.63 -11.13 13.82
CA PHE A 240 -7.43 -10.17 14.91
C PHE A 240 -6.59 -9.00 14.45
N GLU A 241 -7.08 -7.79 14.62
CA GLU A 241 -6.31 -6.56 14.43
C GLU A 241 -5.22 -6.41 15.50
N ASN A 242 -4.23 -5.54 15.26
CA ASN A 242 -3.19 -5.27 16.26
C ASN A 242 -3.64 -4.28 17.36
N ALA A 243 -4.81 -3.67 17.20
CA ALA A 243 -5.48 -2.84 18.19
C ALA A 243 -7.01 -2.93 18.03
N VAL A 244 -7.75 -2.66 19.10
CA VAL A 244 -9.22 -2.56 19.08
C VAL A 244 -9.57 -1.08 19.03
N CYS A 245 -10.03 -0.60 17.87
CA CYS A 245 -10.34 0.82 17.64
C CYS A 245 -11.57 0.97 16.75
N GLU A 246 -12.42 1.96 17.04
CA GLU A 246 -13.55 2.31 16.17
C GLU A 246 -13.08 2.49 14.72
N ASP A 247 -13.83 1.92 13.78
CA ASP A 247 -13.58 1.95 12.33
C ASP A 247 -12.23 1.36 11.83
N TYR A 248 -11.33 0.87 12.71
CA TYR A 248 -10.07 0.25 12.31
C TYR A 248 -10.27 -1.16 11.74
N ILE A 249 -10.43 -1.24 10.43
CA ILE A 249 -10.67 -2.45 9.66
C ILE A 249 -9.59 -2.55 8.58
N THR A 250 -8.79 -3.61 8.62
CA THR A 250 -7.68 -3.80 7.68
C THR A 250 -7.92 -5.00 6.76
N GLU A 251 -6.90 -5.40 6.01
CA GLU A 251 -6.91 -6.63 5.23
C GLU A 251 -7.33 -7.86 6.05
N LYS A 252 -7.12 -7.84 7.37
CA LYS A 252 -7.30 -9.03 8.21
C LYS A 252 -8.75 -9.49 8.20
N LEU A 253 -9.70 -8.55 8.12
CA LEU A 253 -11.11 -8.87 7.92
C LEU A 253 -11.40 -9.26 6.46
N TRP A 254 -10.91 -8.49 5.50
CA TRP A 254 -11.27 -8.64 4.08
C TRP A 254 -10.68 -9.90 3.43
N ARG A 255 -9.43 -10.24 3.75
CA ARG A 255 -8.69 -11.38 3.19
C ARG A 255 -9.45 -12.71 3.29
N PRO A 256 -9.92 -13.16 4.47
CA PRO A 256 -10.68 -14.41 4.55
C PRO A 256 -12.05 -14.32 3.87
N LEU A 257 -12.75 -13.18 3.94
CA LEU A 257 -14.03 -13.00 3.25
C LEU A 257 -13.89 -13.20 1.74
N ILE A 258 -12.85 -12.61 1.14
CA ILE A 258 -12.52 -12.77 -0.29
C ILE A 258 -12.09 -14.21 -0.60
N ALA A 259 -11.35 -14.84 0.31
CA ALA A 259 -10.85 -16.21 0.13
C ALA A 259 -11.90 -17.31 0.40
N GLY A 260 -13.15 -16.96 0.77
CA GLY A 260 -14.16 -17.95 1.15
C GLY A 260 -13.85 -18.69 2.46
N SER A 261 -13.14 -18.04 3.38
CA SER A 261 -12.87 -18.50 4.75
C SER A 261 -13.64 -17.64 5.76
N ILE A 262 -14.14 -18.23 6.85
CA ILE A 262 -14.96 -17.51 7.83
C ILE A 262 -14.05 -16.77 8.81
N PRO A 263 -14.12 -15.41 8.90
CA PRO A 263 -13.30 -14.67 9.84
C PRO A 263 -13.77 -14.84 11.29
N ILE A 264 -12.85 -15.17 12.18
CA ILE A 264 -12.98 -15.02 13.64
C ILE A 264 -12.36 -13.65 13.98
N TYR A 265 -13.19 -12.62 14.10
CA TYR A 265 -12.74 -11.23 14.11
C TYR A 265 -12.67 -10.61 15.51
N LEU A 266 -11.61 -9.84 15.76
CA LEU A 266 -11.44 -8.94 16.91
C LEU A 266 -10.69 -7.70 16.40
N GLY A 267 -11.30 -6.53 16.47
CA GLY A 267 -10.74 -5.31 15.93
C GLY A 267 -11.69 -4.15 16.14
N SER A 268 -12.29 -3.64 15.07
CA SER A 268 -13.25 -2.54 15.16
C SER A 268 -14.58 -2.95 15.81
N PRO A 269 -15.02 -2.27 16.89
CA PRO A 269 -16.36 -2.46 17.44
C PRO A 269 -17.48 -2.00 16.49
N SER A 270 -17.17 -1.17 15.48
CA SER A 270 -18.10 -0.77 14.42
C SER A 270 -18.58 -1.95 13.59
N ILE A 271 -17.80 -3.05 13.53
CA ILE A 271 -18.24 -4.30 12.93
C ILE A 271 -19.28 -4.93 13.84
N LYS A 272 -20.53 -4.54 13.61
CA LYS A 272 -21.70 -5.21 14.16
C LYS A 272 -21.83 -6.54 13.44
N VAL A 273 -21.21 -7.57 14.00
CA VAL A 273 -21.58 -8.94 13.66
C VAL A 273 -23.07 -9.05 13.98
N SER A 274 -23.93 -9.01 12.96
CA SER A 274 -25.31 -9.47 13.14
C SER A 274 -25.17 -10.86 13.76
N PRO A 275 -25.76 -11.13 14.94
CA PRO A 275 -25.58 -12.40 15.61
C PRO A 275 -25.95 -13.50 14.61
N LEU A 276 -24.93 -14.22 14.14
CA LEU A 276 -25.02 -15.59 13.64
C LEU A 276 -26.18 -15.88 12.65
N LYS A 277 -26.52 -14.98 11.72
CA LYS A 277 -27.44 -15.34 10.61
C LYS A 277 -26.78 -16.19 9.52
N TYR A 278 -25.45 -16.36 9.55
CA TYR A 278 -24.69 -17.11 8.55
C TYR A 278 -24.23 -18.51 9.02
N LEU A 279 -24.72 -19.01 10.16
CA LEU A 279 -24.49 -20.39 10.62
C LEU A 279 -25.73 -21.30 10.48
N ASN A 280 -26.65 -20.97 9.56
CA ASN A 280 -27.59 -21.96 9.04
C ASN A 280 -26.96 -22.65 7.82
N PHE A 281 -25.98 -23.51 8.07
CA PHE A 281 -25.67 -24.59 7.12
C PHE A 281 -26.42 -25.82 7.59
N ILE A 282 -27.46 -26.15 6.82
CA ILE A 282 -28.14 -27.45 6.77
C ILE A 282 -27.14 -28.50 6.27
#